data_AF-A0A8W8IZP3-F1
#
_entry.id   AF-A0A8W8IZP3-F1
#
_cell.length_a   1.000
_cell.length_b   1.000
_cell.length_c   1.000
_cell.angle_alpha   90.00
_cell.angle_beta   90.00
_cell.angle_gamma   90.00
#
_symmetry.space_group_name_H-M   'P 1'
#
loop_
_entity.id
_entity.type
_entity.pdbx_description
1 polymer ?
#
loop_
_entity_poly.entity_id
_entity_poly.type
_entity_poly.pdbx_seq_one_letter_code
_entity_poly.pdbx_strand_id
1 'polypeptide(L)'
;MGSKRGTLLIHEESNATKTLLLRHRCSWQRNIPFIGHRWDTITKREDGNFDYFVHWLAKEKPILKAHLENATYTAKYLSPDIQNELIELAGEEVLSSILSNARNAKWFSIMADECADVSNIEQMAICIRYVNEDNDVN
;
A
#
# COMPACT_ATOMS: atom_id res chain seq x y z
N MET A 1 -18.08 -6.97 -38.89
CA MET A 1 -16.90 -6.42 -38.19
C MET A 1 -17.38 -5.35 -37.23
N GLY A 2 -17.31 -5.55 -35.92
CA GLY A 2 -17.70 -4.51 -34.96
C GLY A 2 -18.31 -5.06 -33.68
N SER A 3 -17.53 -5.75 -32.85
CA SER A 3 -17.87 -6.03 -31.45
C SER A 3 -16.65 -6.54 -30.70
N LYS A 4 -15.54 -5.79 -30.73
CA LYS A 4 -14.37 -6.07 -29.86
C LYS A 4 -14.03 -4.93 -28.92
N ARG A 5 -14.56 -3.72 -29.15
CA ARG A 5 -14.28 -2.54 -28.30
C ARG A 5 -15.17 -2.48 -27.05
N GLY A 6 -16.42 -2.93 -27.10
CA GLY A 6 -17.32 -2.94 -25.93
C GLY A 6 -16.96 -3.99 -24.86
N THR A 7 -16.50 -5.18 -25.28
CA THR A 7 -16.12 -6.25 -24.34
C THR A 7 -14.86 -5.91 -23.54
N LEU A 8 -13.92 -5.16 -24.14
CA LEU A 8 -12.69 -4.73 -23.46
C LEU A 8 -12.99 -3.74 -22.33
N LEU A 9 -13.87 -2.77 -22.57
CA LEU A 9 -14.27 -1.79 -21.55
C LEU A 9 -14.97 -2.44 -20.36
N ILE A 10 -15.84 -3.43 -20.60
CA ILE A 10 -16.52 -4.18 -19.53
C ILE A 10 -15.53 -5.05 -18.75
N HIS A 11 -14.51 -5.63 -19.41
CA HIS A 11 -13.47 -6.40 -18.74
C HIS A 11 -12.55 -5.52 -17.88
N GLU A 12 -12.23 -4.32 -18.36
CA GLU A 12 -11.38 -3.34 -17.68
C GLU A 12 -12.10 -2.70 -16.49
N GLU A 13 -13.37 -2.33 -16.64
CA GLU A 13 -14.22 -1.87 -15.52
C GLU A 13 -14.51 -2.99 -14.50
N SER A 14 -14.69 -4.24 -14.95
CA SER A 14 -14.79 -5.42 -14.06
C SER A 14 -13.54 -5.59 -13.20
N ASN A 15 -12.34 -5.38 -13.76
CA ASN A 15 -11.10 -5.53 -13.00
C ASN A 15 -10.88 -4.37 -12.03
N ALA A 16 -11.20 -3.14 -12.43
CA ALA A 16 -11.14 -1.98 -11.53
C ALA A 16 -12.11 -2.11 -10.34
N THR A 17 -13.35 -2.53 -10.61
CA THR A 17 -14.36 -2.77 -9.56
C THR A 17 -14.02 -3.97 -8.69
N LYS A 18 -13.45 -5.05 -9.24
CA LYS A 18 -12.90 -6.18 -8.45
C LYS A 18 -11.74 -5.75 -7.57
N THR A 19 -10.82 -4.94 -8.09
CA THR A 19 -9.69 -4.38 -7.33
C THR A 19 -10.19 -3.52 -6.17
N LEU A 20 -11.15 -2.63 -6.41
CA LEU A 20 -11.77 -1.79 -5.38
C LEU A 20 -12.53 -2.63 -4.32
N LEU A 21 -13.32 -3.61 -4.74
CA LEU A 21 -14.05 -4.51 -3.85
C LEU A 21 -13.10 -5.40 -3.01
N LEU A 22 -11.96 -5.82 -3.57
CA LEU A 22 -10.96 -6.62 -2.87
C LEU A 22 -10.07 -5.77 -1.95
N ARG A 23 -9.77 -4.52 -2.32
CA ARG A 23 -9.08 -3.55 -1.45
C ARG A 23 -9.91 -3.28 -0.20
N HIS A 24 -11.22 -3.12 -0.36
CA HIS A 24 -12.15 -2.95 0.75
C HIS A 24 -12.39 -4.23 1.56
N ARG A 25 -12.20 -5.42 0.96
CA ARG A 25 -12.49 -6.70 1.62
C ARG A 25 -11.29 -7.30 2.36
N CYS A 26 -10.08 -7.19 1.81
CA CYS A 26 -8.89 -7.83 2.41
C CYS A 26 -8.33 -7.03 3.58
N SER A 27 -8.38 -5.70 3.52
CA SER A 27 -7.96 -4.84 4.63
C SER A 27 -8.93 -4.85 5.81
N TRP A 28 -10.20 -5.24 5.60
CA TRP A 28 -11.26 -5.18 6.63
C TRP A 28 -11.69 -6.54 7.19
N GLN A 29 -11.69 -7.62 6.41
CA GLN A 29 -12.26 -8.90 6.86
C GLN A 29 -11.28 -9.84 7.55
N ARG A 30 -9.97 -9.61 7.44
CA ARG A 30 -8.97 -10.55 7.96
C ARG A 30 -8.38 -10.20 9.32
N ASN A 31 -8.53 -8.97 9.84
CA ASN A 31 -7.98 -8.53 11.13
C ASN A 31 -6.55 -9.06 11.42
N ILE A 32 -5.73 -9.16 10.36
CA ILE A 32 -4.33 -9.54 10.42
C ILE A 32 -3.49 -8.35 9.96
N PRO A 33 -2.28 -8.18 10.53
CA PRO A 33 -1.37 -7.11 10.15
C PRO A 33 -0.95 -7.18 8.67
N PHE A 34 -0.43 -6.08 8.15
CA PHE A 34 0.09 -6.01 6.77
C PHE A 34 1.23 -7.03 6.58
N ILE A 35 2.15 -7.03 7.53
CA ILE A 35 3.24 -8.01 7.67
C ILE A 35 2.80 -9.08 8.67
N GLY A 36 3.00 -10.36 8.35
CA GLY A 36 2.63 -11.46 9.22
C GLY A 36 3.42 -11.47 10.53
N HIS A 37 2.90 -12.16 11.56
CA HIS A 37 3.67 -12.39 12.80
C HIS A 37 4.57 -13.61 12.70
N ARG A 38 4.28 -14.54 11.80
CA ARG A 38 5.02 -15.80 11.69
C ARG A 38 5.72 -15.88 10.35
N TRP A 39 7.01 -15.58 10.38
CA TRP A 39 7.91 -15.94 9.30
C TRP A 39 8.32 -17.41 9.42
N ASP A 40 7.87 -18.24 8.49
CA ASP A 40 8.30 -19.63 8.43
C ASP A 40 9.62 -19.75 7.68
N THR A 41 10.70 -20.07 8.39
CA THR A 41 12.04 -20.22 7.80
C THR A 41 12.16 -21.44 6.87
N ILE A 42 11.27 -22.43 6.97
CA ILE A 42 11.27 -23.66 6.16
C ILE A 42 10.43 -23.47 4.91
N THR A 43 9.16 -23.04 5.06
CA THR A 43 8.28 -22.81 3.91
C THR A 43 8.52 -21.45 3.25
N LYS A 44 9.28 -20.58 3.92
CA LYS A 44 9.64 -19.23 3.47
C LYS A 44 8.43 -18.39 3.09
N ARG A 45 7.40 -18.48 3.92
CA ARG A 45 6.15 -17.75 3.80
C ARG A 45 5.82 -17.02 5.10
N GLU A 46 5.05 -15.97 4.94
CA GLU A 46 4.43 -15.26 6.06
C GLU A 46 2.90 -15.42 6.03
N ASP A 47 2.26 -15.13 7.16
CA ASP A 47 0.80 -15.12 7.31
C ASP A 47 0.17 -13.71 7.22
N GLY A 48 0.88 -12.75 6.61
CA GLY A 48 0.46 -11.35 6.47
C GLY A 48 -0.48 -11.06 5.31
N ASN A 49 -1.06 -9.86 5.29
CA ASN A 49 -1.84 -9.40 4.15
C ASN A 49 -0.98 -9.22 2.88
N PHE A 50 0.31 -8.90 3.02
CA PHE A 50 1.19 -8.67 1.86
C PHE A 50 1.32 -9.92 0.96
N ASP A 51 1.64 -11.08 1.51
CA ASP A 51 1.66 -12.36 0.76
C ASP A 51 0.34 -12.60 -0.01
N TYR A 52 -0.79 -12.37 0.66
CA TYR A 52 -2.10 -12.50 0.02
C TYR A 52 -2.30 -11.51 -1.12
N PHE A 53 -1.91 -10.25 -0.95
CA PHE A 53 -2.02 -9.22 -1.98
C PHE A 53 -1.16 -9.55 -3.21
N VAL A 54 0.07 -10.01 -3.00
CA VAL A 54 0.98 -10.39 -4.09
C VAL A 54 0.42 -11.58 -4.87
N HIS A 55 -0.04 -12.63 -4.18
CA HIS A 55 -0.68 -13.78 -4.82
C HIS A 55 -2.01 -13.45 -5.51
N TRP A 56 -2.75 -12.47 -4.99
CA TRP A 56 -3.95 -11.97 -5.63
C TRP A 56 -3.62 -11.20 -6.91
N LEU A 57 -2.66 -10.27 -6.87
CA LEU A 57 -2.17 -9.52 -8.05
C LEU A 57 -1.64 -10.46 -9.13
N ALA A 58 -0.98 -11.55 -8.75
CA ALA A 58 -0.49 -12.56 -9.68
C ALA A 58 -1.60 -13.25 -10.48
N LYS A 59 -2.85 -13.26 -10.00
CA LYS A 59 -3.99 -13.80 -10.78
C LYS A 59 -4.28 -12.95 -12.01
N GLU A 60 -4.03 -11.65 -11.93
CA GLU A 60 -4.29 -10.71 -13.03
C GLU A 60 -3.04 -10.40 -13.85
N LYS A 61 -1.85 -10.46 -13.25
CA LYS A 61 -0.58 -10.11 -13.89
C LYS A 61 0.24 -11.36 -14.21
N PRO A 62 0.27 -11.82 -15.48
CA PRO A 62 0.98 -13.06 -15.85
C PRO A 62 2.49 -12.98 -15.62
N ILE A 63 3.08 -11.79 -15.75
CA ILE A 63 4.51 -11.55 -15.49
C ILE A 63 4.82 -11.81 -14.01
N LEU A 64 4.00 -11.28 -13.10
CA LEU A 64 4.16 -11.47 -11.66
C LEU A 64 3.96 -12.94 -11.29
N LYS A 65 2.97 -13.62 -11.90
CA LYS A 65 2.77 -15.06 -11.71
C LYS A 65 3.99 -15.87 -12.12
N ALA A 66 4.50 -15.63 -13.33
CA ALA A 66 5.70 -16.30 -13.83
C ALA A 66 6.92 -16.02 -12.95
N HIS A 67 7.05 -14.81 -12.41
CA HIS A 67 8.11 -14.45 -11.48
C HIS A 67 7.98 -15.24 -10.16
N LEU A 68 6.80 -15.30 -9.54
CA LEU A 68 6.60 -16.06 -8.30
C LEU A 68 6.85 -17.57 -8.45
N GLU A 69 6.57 -18.12 -9.64
CA GLU A 69 6.77 -19.54 -9.96
C GLU A 69 8.24 -19.86 -10.30
N ASN A 70 8.92 -19.00 -11.08
CA ASN A 70 10.26 -19.29 -11.61
C ASN A 70 11.41 -18.64 -10.83
N ALA A 71 11.17 -17.58 -10.06
CA ALA A 71 12.23 -16.88 -9.36
C ALA A 71 12.81 -17.75 -8.23
N THR A 72 14.13 -17.64 -8.04
CA THR A 72 14.79 -18.18 -6.86
C THR A 72 14.26 -17.46 -5.62
N TYR A 73 14.35 -18.12 -4.47
CA TYR A 73 13.73 -17.64 -3.24
C TYR A 73 14.09 -16.18 -2.88
N THR A 74 15.37 -15.80 -2.91
CA THR A 74 15.83 -14.43 -2.64
C THR A 74 15.29 -13.43 -3.67
N ALA A 75 15.11 -13.86 -4.92
CA ALA A 75 14.60 -13.03 -5.99
C ALA A 75 13.08 -12.89 -6.00
N LYS A 76 12.34 -13.51 -5.06
CA LYS A 76 10.87 -13.33 -4.94
C LYS A 76 10.47 -12.07 -4.19
N TYR A 77 11.41 -11.43 -3.47
CA TYR A 77 11.17 -10.20 -2.72
C TYR A 77 10.04 -10.30 -1.66
N LEU A 78 9.82 -11.50 -1.12
CA LEU A 78 8.75 -11.78 -0.14
C LEU A 78 9.24 -11.84 1.31
N SER A 79 10.54 -11.70 1.58
CA SER A 79 11.05 -11.75 2.96
C SER A 79 10.63 -10.51 3.75
N PRO A 80 10.43 -10.62 5.07
CA PRO A 80 10.02 -9.48 5.91
C PRO A 80 10.94 -8.27 5.76
N ASP A 81 12.25 -8.51 5.63
CA ASP A 81 13.24 -7.44 5.47
C ASP A 81 13.00 -6.61 4.19
N ILE A 82 12.74 -7.30 3.07
CA ILE A 82 12.49 -6.65 1.78
C ILE A 82 11.12 -5.95 1.78
N GLN A 83 10.13 -6.52 2.48
CA GLN A 83 8.83 -5.88 2.64
C GLN A 83 8.94 -4.57 3.43
N ASN A 84 9.71 -4.56 4.51
CA ASN A 84 9.97 -3.34 5.28
C ASN A 84 10.68 -2.29 4.42
N GLU A 85 11.71 -2.67 3.68
CA GLU A 85 12.41 -1.77 2.75
C GLU A 85 11.44 -1.17 1.71
N LEU A 86 10.55 -1.99 1.13
CA LEU A 86 9.54 -1.51 0.19
C LEU A 86 8.55 -0.53 0.83
N ILE A 87 8.12 -0.79 2.07
CA ILE A 87 7.22 0.09 2.82
C ILE A 87 7.90 1.42 3.13
N GLU A 88 9.17 1.38 3.53
CA GLU A 88 9.99 2.57 3.80
C GLU A 88 10.12 3.42 2.53
N LEU A 89 10.55 2.83 1.42
CA LEU A 89 10.68 3.52 0.14
C LEU A 89 9.36 4.12 -0.35
N ALA A 90 8.27 3.38 -0.23
CA ALA A 90 6.94 3.88 -0.59
C ALA A 90 6.49 5.02 0.34
N GLY A 91 6.79 4.90 1.64
CA GLY A 91 6.53 5.94 2.62
C GLY A 91 7.31 7.22 2.34
N GLU A 92 8.59 7.10 2.00
CA GLU A 92 9.45 8.22 1.62
C GLU A 92 8.94 8.94 0.38
N GLU A 93 8.54 8.22 -0.66
CA GLU A 93 8.02 8.81 -1.90
C GLU A 93 6.71 9.56 -1.66
N VAL A 94 5.78 8.96 -0.91
CA VAL A 94 4.51 9.60 -0.55
C VAL A 94 4.76 10.84 0.31
N LEU A 95 5.66 10.75 1.29
CA LEU A 95 6.01 11.86 2.17
C LEU A 95 6.68 12.99 1.37
N SER A 96 7.60 12.65 0.46
CA SER A 96 8.26 13.60 -0.45
C SER A 96 7.25 14.34 -1.31
N SER A 97 6.27 13.62 -1.89
CA SER A 97 5.19 14.21 -2.67
C SER A 97 4.32 15.16 -1.83
N ILE A 98 3.90 14.73 -0.64
CA ILE A 98 3.11 15.56 0.28
C ILE A 98 3.88 16.81 0.71
N LEU A 99 5.16 16.68 1.04
CA LEU A 99 6.00 17.81 1.44
C LEU A 99 6.24 18.78 0.28
N SER A 100 6.42 18.27 -0.94
CA SER A 100 6.54 19.11 -2.14
C SER A 100 5.29 19.95 -2.33
N ASN A 101 4.11 19.32 -2.22
CA ASN A 101 2.83 20.03 -2.32
C ASN A 101 2.65 21.06 -1.20
N ALA A 102 2.96 20.69 0.04
CA ALA A 102 2.87 21.59 1.18
C ALA A 102 3.84 22.79 1.07
N ARG A 103 5.02 22.60 0.48
CA ARG A 103 6.00 23.69 0.23
C ARG A 103 5.55 24.65 -0.86
N ASN A 104 4.86 24.14 -1.88
CA ASN A 104 4.35 24.95 -2.99
C ASN A 104 3.02 25.65 -2.64
N ALA A 105 2.32 25.18 -1.60
CA ALA A 105 1.07 25.77 -1.16
C ALA A 105 1.26 27.20 -0.64
N LYS A 106 0.37 28.10 -1.07
CA LYS A 106 0.37 29.50 -0.63
C LYS A 106 -0.02 29.67 0.85
N TRP A 107 -0.85 28.76 1.36
CA TRP A 107 -1.32 28.76 2.74
C TRP A 107 -1.19 27.36 3.35
N PHE A 108 -0.61 27.30 4.54
CA PHE A 108 -0.49 26.07 5.33
C PHE A 108 -0.69 26.37 6.81
N SER A 109 -1.06 25.33 7.57
CA SER A 109 -1.18 25.34 9.03
C SER A 109 -0.45 24.13 9.60
N ILE A 110 0.20 24.33 10.75
CA ILE A 110 0.89 23.27 11.50
C ILE A 110 0.23 23.17 12.87
N MET A 111 -0.20 21.97 13.24
CA MET A 111 -0.68 21.64 14.57
C MET A 111 0.30 20.65 15.20
N ALA A 112 0.65 20.87 16.46
CA ALA A 112 1.42 19.94 17.25
C ALA A 112 0.60 19.60 18.49
N ASP A 113 0.40 18.31 18.75
CA ASP A 113 -0.31 17.79 19.91
C ASP A 113 0.62 16.85 20.68
N GLU A 114 0.60 16.93 22.00
CA GLU A 114 1.47 16.15 22.87
C GLU A 114 0.62 15.29 23.81
N CYS A 115 0.92 14.00 23.84
CA CYS A 115 0.25 13.03 24.70
C CYS A 115 1.31 12.24 25.48
N ALA A 116 1.19 12.21 26.81
CA ALA A 116 2.02 11.36 27.66
C ALA A 116 1.33 10.00 27.87
N ASP A 117 2.07 8.91 27.68
CA ASP A 117 1.57 7.56 27.97
C ASP A 117 1.70 7.18 29.45
N VAL A 118 1.15 6.01 29.82
CA VAL A 118 1.15 5.49 31.20
C VAL A 118 2.58 5.23 31.72
N SER A 119 3.57 5.14 30.83
CA SER A 119 5.00 5.02 31.15
C SER A 119 5.73 6.37 31.21
N ASN A 120 5.02 7.51 31.15
CA ASN A 120 5.56 8.87 31.07
C ASN A 120 6.46 9.09 29.84
N ILE A 121 6.23 8.36 28.75
CA ILE A 121 6.84 8.64 27.45
C ILE A 121 5.94 9.64 26.73
N GLU A 122 6.48 10.82 26.45
CA GLU A 122 5.81 11.85 25.66
C GLU A 122 5.85 11.46 24.17
N GLN A 123 4.68 11.41 23.54
CA GLN A 123 4.52 11.28 22.10
C GLN A 123 3.96 12.57 21.54
N MET A 124 4.67 13.18 20.59
CA MET A 124 4.21 14.40 19.92
C MET A 124 3.78 14.07 18.48
N ALA A 125 2.53 14.39 18.16
CA ALA A 125 1.98 14.28 16.82
C ALA A 125 2.02 15.65 16.12
N ILE A 126 2.63 15.71 14.95
CA ILE A 126 2.65 16.92 14.11
C ILE A 126 1.74 16.69 12.90
N CYS A 127 0.78 17.58 12.70
CA CYS A 127 -0.14 17.57 11.56
C CYS A 127 0.06 18.82 10.71
N ILE A 128 0.28 18.64 9.41
CA ILE A 128 0.38 19.73 8.43
C ILE A 128 -0.87 19.69 7.55
N ARG A 129 -1.57 20.82 7.46
CA ARG A 129 -2.69 21.02 6.52
C ARG A 129 -2.33 22.12 5.54
N TYR A 130 -2.61 21.89 4.26
CA TYR A 130 -2.30 22.84 3.20
C TYR A 130 -3.43 22.87 2.17
N VAL A 131 -3.56 24.01 1.48
CA VAL A 131 -4.56 24.21 0.43
C VAL A 131 -3.94 23.85 -0.92
N ASN A 132 -4.59 22.95 -1.65
CA ASN A 132 -4.18 22.57 -3.00
C ASN A 132 -4.47 23.70 -3.99
N GLU A 133 -3.89 23.62 -5.19
CA GLU A 133 -4.11 24.61 -6.27
C GLU A 133 -5.59 24.71 -6.68
N ASP A 134 -6.36 23.64 -6.50
CA ASP A 134 -7.81 23.59 -6.73
C ASP A 134 -8.64 24.22 -5.59
N ASN A 135 -7.99 24.87 -4.61
CA ASN A 135 -8.57 25.42 -3.37
C ASN A 135 -9.21 24.40 -2.43
N ASP A 136 -8.99 23.11 -2.65
CA ASP A 136 -9.39 22.06 -1.71
C ASP A 136 -8.41 21.98 -0.53
N VAL A 137 -8.97 21.79 0.67
CA VAL A 137 -8.19 21.61 1.90
C VAL A 137 -7.92 20.12 2.10
N ASN A 138 -6.64 19.75 2.23
CA ASN A 138 -6.20 18.41 2.66
C ASN A 138 -6.01 18.33 4.19
#